data_AF-A0A8B8C488-F1
#
_entry.id   AF-A0A8B8C488-F1
#
_cell.length_a   1.000
_cell.length_b   1.000
_cell.length_c   1.000
_cell.angle_alpha   90.00
_cell.angle_beta   90.00
_cell.angle_gamma   90.00
#
_symmetry.space_group_name_H-M   'P 1'
#
loop_
_entity.id
_entity.type
_entity.pdbx_description
1 polymer ?
#
loop_
_entity_poly.entity_id
_entity_poly.type
_entity_poly.pdbx_seq_one_letter_code
_entity_poly.pdbx_strand_id
1 'polypeptide(L)'
;MNSVALSMFGIVLAVTLYQSGGADPNGGADPNAIKECSGCPYNGQCKRKNEEWVEEGCVKKKCHMEGPRGYERIITVSELGCRDSSGKCHFPGSTWEEDCIKYQCLNHRNATTVRAVYDVIEIGCPFNETCLKNGAVVPDTESKCTSLRCVGVQGKDRSIHYGMQTDQIKCEDANGLCREEGERGWPLYVNGTLYNNCHCNIVREEGRATSIQKECS
;
A
#
# COMPACT_ATOMS: atom_id res chain seq x y z
N MET A 1 6.27 -19.72 -15.79
CA MET A 1 7.54 -19.48 -15.08
C MET A 1 8.24 -18.33 -15.78
N ASN A 2 8.11 -17.10 -15.28
CA ASN A 2 8.87 -15.95 -15.76
C ASN A 2 9.54 -15.31 -14.54
N SER A 3 10.87 -15.31 -14.58
CA SER A 3 11.77 -14.67 -13.61
C SER A 3 11.58 -13.16 -13.59
N VAL A 4 11.57 -12.58 -12.39
CA VAL A 4 11.97 -11.18 -12.18
C VAL A 4 13.04 -11.17 -11.11
N ALA A 5 14.26 -10.88 -11.55
CA ALA A 5 15.41 -10.64 -10.69
C ALA A 5 15.24 -9.28 -10.00
N LEU A 6 15.12 -9.27 -8.67
CA LEU A 6 15.30 -8.04 -7.90
C LEU A 6 16.79 -7.80 -7.69
N SER A 7 17.28 -6.83 -8.45
CA SER A 7 18.63 -6.29 -8.44
C SER A 7 19.01 -5.77 -7.04
N MET A 8 20.06 -6.35 -6.47
CA MET A 8 20.75 -5.82 -5.29
C MET A 8 21.62 -4.63 -5.69
N PHE A 9 21.28 -3.43 -5.26
CA PHE A 9 22.24 -2.34 -5.18
C PHE A 9 22.21 -1.74 -3.77
N GLY A 10 23.16 -2.17 -2.94
CA GLY A 10 23.54 -1.43 -1.74
C GLY A 10 24.39 -0.23 -2.16
N ILE A 11 23.90 0.99 -1.91
CA ILE A 11 24.66 2.20 -2.22
C ILE A 11 25.49 2.59 -1.00
N VAL A 12 26.81 2.59 -1.19
CA VAL A 12 27.79 3.21 -0.30
C VAL A 12 27.49 4.71 -0.27
N LEU A 13 27.40 5.31 0.92
CA LEU A 13 27.32 6.77 1.11
C LEU A 13 28.57 7.42 0.50
N ALA A 14 28.50 7.77 -0.79
CA ALA A 14 29.53 8.51 -1.48
C ALA A 14 29.37 10.00 -1.16
N VAL A 15 30.25 10.51 -0.30
CA VAL A 15 30.45 11.95 -0.14
C VAL A 15 31.33 12.40 -1.30
N THR A 16 30.73 12.96 -2.34
CA THR A 16 31.49 13.57 -3.44
C THR A 16 31.90 14.97 -3.03
N LEU A 17 33.14 15.14 -2.55
CA LEU A 17 33.75 16.44 -2.33
C LEU A 17 34.09 17.06 -3.68
N TYR A 18 33.36 18.08 -4.11
CA TYR A 18 33.71 18.85 -5.30
C TYR A 18 34.65 19.99 -4.88
N GLN A 19 35.95 19.82 -5.13
CA GLN A 19 36.89 20.94 -5.05
C GLN A 19 36.57 21.90 -6.21
N SER A 20 36.14 23.12 -5.89
CA SER A 20 36.07 24.19 -6.88
C SER A 20 37.48 24.39 -7.45
N GLY A 21 37.63 24.11 -8.75
CA GLY A 21 38.91 24.14 -9.46
C GLY A 21 39.71 25.42 -9.18
N GLY A 22 41.01 25.23 -8.98
CA GLY A 22 41.98 26.31 -8.95
C GLY A 22 42.00 27.04 -10.29
N ALA A 23 42.32 28.33 -10.23
CA ALA A 23 42.47 29.17 -11.41
C ALA A 23 43.51 28.58 -12.36
N ASP A 24 43.07 28.22 -13.57
CA ASP A 24 43.96 27.89 -14.68
C ASP A 24 44.65 29.18 -15.15
N PRO A 25 45.99 29.30 -15.15
CA PRO A 25 46.69 30.50 -15.59
C PRO A 25 46.57 30.77 -17.10
N ASN A 26 45.96 29.87 -17.88
CA ASN A 26 45.89 29.96 -19.34
C ASN A 26 44.46 30.02 -19.89
N GLY A 27 43.59 30.88 -19.34
CA GLY A 27 42.52 31.58 -20.07
C GLY A 27 41.55 30.78 -20.97
N GLY A 28 41.45 29.45 -20.83
CA GLY A 28 40.49 28.61 -21.52
C GLY A 28 39.27 28.41 -20.63
N ALA A 29 38.16 29.05 -20.96
CA ALA A 29 36.89 28.75 -20.30
C ALA A 29 36.53 27.30 -20.61
N ASP A 30 36.50 26.43 -19.59
CA ASP A 30 35.84 25.13 -19.70
C ASP A 30 34.38 25.38 -20.12
N PRO A 31 33.95 24.90 -21.31
CA PRO A 31 32.60 25.13 -21.80
C PRO A 31 31.51 24.46 -20.93
N ASN A 32 31.90 23.62 -19.97
CA ASN A 32 31.00 23.01 -18.97
C ASN A 32 31.03 23.71 -17.61
N ALA A 33 31.80 24.79 -17.44
CA ALA A 33 31.75 25.59 -16.23
C ALA A 33 30.39 26.33 -16.17
N ILE A 34 29.52 25.93 -15.24
CA ILE A 34 28.29 26.66 -14.91
C ILE A 34 28.72 28.05 -14.45
N LYS A 35 28.61 29.03 -15.36
CA LYS A 35 28.97 30.43 -15.15
C LYS A 35 28.25 30.93 -13.89
N GLU A 36 29.03 31.19 -12.84
CA GLU A 36 28.59 31.71 -11.54
C GLU A 36 27.52 30.88 -10.79
N CYS A 37 27.83 29.63 -10.46
CA CYS A 37 27.02 28.90 -9.48
C CYS A 37 27.39 29.32 -8.04
N SER A 38 26.47 29.95 -7.31
CA SER A 38 26.61 30.30 -5.88
C SER A 38 26.12 29.22 -4.92
N GLY A 39 25.60 28.10 -5.44
CA GLY A 39 25.16 26.94 -4.68
C GLY A 39 25.85 25.65 -5.11
N CYS A 40 25.14 24.53 -5.09
CA CYS A 40 25.68 23.22 -5.41
C CYS A 40 25.51 22.91 -6.91
N PRO A 41 26.59 22.72 -7.67
CA PRO A 41 26.49 22.25 -9.05
C PRO A 41 26.01 20.79 -9.07
N TYR A 42 24.97 20.52 -9.86
CA TYR A 42 24.35 19.19 -9.96
C TYR A 42 23.75 18.95 -11.35
N ASN A 43 24.19 17.90 -12.06
CA ASN A 43 23.70 17.54 -13.40
C ASN A 43 23.56 18.73 -14.36
N GLY A 44 24.60 19.58 -14.43
CA GLY A 44 24.61 20.78 -15.28
C GLY A 44 23.74 21.95 -14.78
N GLN A 45 23.08 21.82 -13.61
CA GLN A 45 22.29 22.87 -12.98
C GLN A 45 22.98 23.42 -11.73
N CYS A 46 22.66 24.65 -11.35
CA CYS A 46 23.06 25.22 -10.06
C CYS A 46 21.91 25.16 -9.07
N LYS A 47 22.01 24.29 -8.07
CA LYS A 47 21.04 24.15 -6.98
C LYS A 47 21.31 25.19 -5.90
N ARG A 48 20.30 25.95 -5.48
CA ARG A 48 20.45 27.01 -4.47
C ARG A 48 20.75 26.43 -3.10
N LYS A 49 21.30 27.25 -2.20
CA LYS A 49 21.45 26.89 -0.77
C LYS A 49 20.11 26.41 -0.22
N ASN A 50 20.14 25.25 0.45
CA ASN A 50 18.98 24.58 1.04
C ASN A 50 17.90 24.17 0.03
N GLU A 51 18.14 24.27 -1.27
CA GLU A 51 17.25 23.69 -2.27
C GLU A 51 17.20 22.19 -2.06
N GLU A 52 15.98 21.65 -2.06
CA GLU A 52 15.70 20.23 -2.00
C GLU A 52 15.08 19.80 -3.32
N TRP A 53 15.50 18.64 -3.81
CA TRP A 53 14.94 18.06 -5.02
C TRP A 53 14.89 16.55 -4.91
N VAL A 54 13.98 15.95 -5.68
CA VAL A 54 13.84 14.50 -5.78
C VAL A 54 14.55 14.03 -7.04
N GLU A 55 15.44 13.07 -6.89
CA GLU A 55 16.06 12.33 -7.99
C GLU A 55 15.30 11.02 -8.24
N GLU A 56 15.56 10.42 -9.40
CA GLU A 56 15.20 9.03 -9.69
C GLU A 56 15.55 8.09 -8.53
N GLY A 57 14.72 7.06 -8.34
CA GLY A 57 14.82 6.15 -7.20
C GLY A 57 14.27 6.70 -5.88
N CYS A 58 13.49 7.79 -5.91
CA CYS A 58 12.86 8.40 -4.74
C CYS A 58 13.89 8.87 -3.70
N VAL A 59 14.98 9.49 -4.17
CA VAL A 59 16.03 10.04 -3.32
C VAL A 59 15.85 11.54 -3.21
N LYS A 60 15.55 12.04 -2.01
CA LYS A 60 15.54 13.48 -1.76
C LYS A 60 16.95 13.94 -1.42
N LYS A 61 17.46 14.89 -2.19
CA LYS A 61 18.76 15.54 -2.00
C LYS A 61 18.59 16.96 -1.54
N LYS A 62 19.59 17.47 -0.83
CA LYS A 62 19.65 18.85 -0.36
C LYS A 62 21.01 19.45 -0.66
N CYS A 63 21.02 20.68 -1.16
CA CYS A 63 22.24 21.46 -1.23
C CYS A 63 22.52 22.11 0.13
N HIS A 64 23.60 21.71 0.78
CA HIS A 64 24.09 22.27 2.02
C HIS A 64 25.38 23.06 1.78
N MET A 65 25.55 24.17 2.51
CA MET A 65 26.78 24.97 2.45
C MET A 65 27.38 25.07 3.84
N GLU A 66 28.59 24.54 4.01
CA GLU A 66 29.35 24.46 5.26
C GLU A 66 30.62 25.33 5.26
N GLY A 67 31.21 25.46 6.45
CA GLY A 67 32.45 26.20 6.69
C GLY A 67 32.24 27.69 7.01
N PRO A 68 33.27 28.35 7.61
CA PRO A 68 33.18 29.72 8.16
C PRO A 68 32.88 30.82 7.12
N ARG A 69 32.89 30.49 5.83
CA ARG A 69 32.54 31.39 4.72
C ARG A 69 31.57 30.77 3.70
N GLY A 70 31.01 29.58 3.98
CA GLY A 70 30.05 28.90 3.09
C GLY A 70 30.63 28.42 1.76
N TYR A 71 31.95 28.18 1.69
CA TYR A 71 32.61 27.72 0.47
C TYR A 71 32.47 26.22 0.22
N GLU A 72 32.23 25.44 1.27
CA GLU A 72 32.03 24.00 1.12
C GLU A 72 30.60 23.74 0.66
N ARG A 73 30.46 23.14 -0.52
CA ARG A 73 29.17 22.88 -1.18
C ARG A 73 28.94 21.39 -1.17
N ILE A 74 28.06 20.94 -0.29
CA ILE A 74 27.83 19.53 -0.02
C ILE A 74 26.42 19.18 -0.50
N ILE A 75 26.31 18.18 -1.37
CA ILE A 75 25.01 17.60 -1.71
C ILE A 75 24.80 16.41 -0.78
N THR A 76 23.83 16.51 0.11
CA THR A 76 23.49 15.43 1.04
C THR A 76 22.20 14.75 0.63
N VAL A 77 22.10 13.45 0.87
CA VAL A 77 20.82 12.73 0.82
C VAL A 77 20.09 13.06 2.11
N SER A 78 18.98 13.78 2.01
CA SER A 78 18.16 14.13 3.16
C SER A 78 17.22 12.99 3.54
N GLU A 79 16.58 12.36 2.54
CA GLU A 79 15.60 11.29 2.74
C GLU A 79 15.64 10.27 1.60
N LEU A 80 15.44 9.00 1.95
CA LEU A 80 15.05 7.96 1.00
C LEU A 80 13.54 7.75 1.09
N GLY A 81 12.87 7.61 -0.05
CA GLY A 81 11.45 7.40 -0.16
C GLY A 81 11.09 6.03 -0.76
N CYS A 82 9.86 5.60 -0.51
CA CYS A 82 9.23 4.42 -1.04
C CYS A 82 8.59 4.76 -2.39
N ARG A 83 8.51 3.77 -3.29
CA ARG A 83 7.83 3.91 -4.57
C ARG A 83 6.57 3.06 -4.57
N ASP A 84 5.44 3.65 -4.93
CA ASP A 84 4.17 2.94 -5.05
C ASP A 84 4.05 2.21 -6.40
N SER A 85 2.94 1.50 -6.62
CA SER A 85 2.73 0.71 -7.85
C SER A 85 2.68 1.57 -9.12
N SER A 86 2.27 2.83 -8.99
CA SER A 86 2.22 3.81 -10.08
C SER A 86 3.58 4.46 -10.37
N GLY A 87 4.58 4.24 -9.52
CA GLY A 87 5.89 4.85 -9.62
C GLY A 87 6.05 6.18 -8.87
N LYS A 88 5.01 6.63 -8.15
CA LYS A 88 5.05 7.86 -7.35
C LYS A 88 5.83 7.63 -6.05
N CYS A 89 6.57 8.66 -5.65
CA CYS A 89 7.42 8.62 -4.47
C CYS A 89 6.68 9.09 -3.22
N HIS A 90 6.85 8.33 -2.13
CA HIS A 90 6.34 8.58 -0.79
C HIS A 90 7.52 8.69 0.16
N PHE A 91 7.59 9.74 0.96
CA PHE A 91 8.72 9.99 1.85
C PHE A 91 8.40 9.56 3.29
N PRO A 92 9.41 9.36 4.15
CA PRO A 92 9.20 8.80 5.49
C PRO A 92 8.10 9.52 6.28
N GLY A 93 7.21 8.74 6.87
CA GLY A 93 6.04 9.23 7.60
C GLY A 93 4.79 9.43 6.73
N SER A 94 4.91 9.51 5.41
CA SER A 94 3.74 9.59 4.53
C SER A 94 3.03 8.25 4.44
N THR A 95 1.71 8.31 4.27
CA THR A 95 0.84 7.15 4.05
C THR A 95 0.14 7.25 2.71
N TRP A 96 -0.14 6.11 2.10
CA TRP A 96 -0.96 6.03 0.90
C TRP A 96 -1.81 4.75 0.94
N GLU A 97 -2.79 4.68 0.05
CA GLU A 97 -3.70 3.54 -0.07
C GLU A 97 -3.73 3.06 -1.52
N GLU A 98 -3.58 1.75 -1.71
CA GLU A 98 -3.70 1.06 -2.99
C GLU A 98 -4.47 -0.25 -2.74
N ASP A 99 -5.46 -0.54 -3.58
CA ASP A 99 -6.28 -1.76 -3.48
C ASP A 99 -6.87 -2.03 -2.08
N CYS A 100 -7.35 -0.97 -1.42
CA CYS A 100 -7.86 -1.00 -0.04
C CYS A 100 -6.84 -1.40 1.03
N ILE A 101 -5.55 -1.31 0.73
CA ILE A 101 -4.46 -1.55 1.66
C ILE A 101 -3.76 -0.22 1.91
N LYS A 102 -3.60 0.12 3.19
CA LYS A 102 -2.93 1.34 3.61
C LYS A 102 -1.49 1.05 3.99
N TYR A 103 -0.59 1.80 3.40
CA TYR A 103 0.85 1.69 3.58
C TYR A 103 1.41 2.93 4.27
N GLN A 104 2.54 2.76 4.95
CA GLN A 104 3.35 3.86 5.47
C GLN A 104 4.79 3.70 5.02
N CYS A 105 5.39 4.78 4.50
CA CYS A 105 6.81 4.78 4.17
C CYS A 105 7.64 5.07 5.40
N LEU A 106 8.71 4.30 5.58
CA LEU A 106 9.63 4.38 6.70
C LEU A 106 11.07 4.29 6.21
N ASN A 107 11.99 4.85 6.98
CA ASN A 107 13.42 4.65 6.76
C ASN A 107 13.99 3.74 7.84
N HIS A 108 14.40 2.54 7.43
CA HIS A 108 15.11 1.61 8.30
C HIS A 108 16.60 1.95 8.27
N ARG A 109 17.17 2.30 9.43
CA ARG A 109 18.60 2.58 9.57
C ARG A 109 19.30 1.40 10.22
N ASN A 110 20.31 0.88 9.53
CA ASN A 110 21.30 -0.03 10.10
C ASN A 110 22.62 0.74 10.32
N ALA A 111 23.60 0.11 10.98
CA ALA A 111 24.88 0.73 11.35
C ALA A 111 25.63 1.43 10.19
N THR A 112 25.43 0.97 8.96
CA THR A 112 26.15 1.47 7.77
C THR A 112 25.25 1.89 6.61
N THR A 113 23.93 1.65 6.68
CA THR A 113 23.02 1.87 5.55
C THR A 113 21.66 2.36 6.00
N VAL A 114 21.08 3.28 5.24
CA VAL A 114 19.66 3.66 5.34
C VAL A 114 18.93 3.03 4.16
N ARG A 115 17.74 2.47 4.39
CA ARG A 115 16.87 1.95 3.34
C ARG A 115 15.45 2.44 3.54
N ALA A 116 14.81 2.88 2.45
CA ALA A 116 13.38 3.09 2.45
C ALA A 116 12.67 1.74 2.39
N VAL A 117 11.73 1.53 3.30
CA VAL A 117 10.85 0.36 3.36
C VAL A 117 9.44 0.85 3.63
N TYR A 118 8.44 0.10 3.19
CA TYR A 118 7.07 0.39 3.56
C TYR A 118 6.54 -0.70 4.48
N ASP A 119 5.69 -0.29 5.41
CA ASP A 119 4.92 -1.20 6.25
C ASP A 119 3.45 -1.12 5.85
N VAL A 120 2.76 -2.26 5.97
CA VAL A 120 1.30 -2.34 5.83
C VAL A 120 0.71 -2.00 7.19
N ILE A 121 -0.06 -0.92 7.26
CA ILE A 121 -0.64 -0.46 8.53
C ILE A 121 -2.12 -0.85 8.66
N GLU A 122 -2.84 -0.96 7.53
CA GLU A 122 -4.22 -1.43 7.51
C GLU A 122 -4.46 -2.27 6.25
N ILE A 123 -5.18 -3.39 6.39
CA ILE A 123 -5.65 -4.21 5.27
C ILE A 123 -7.17 -4.10 5.23
N GLY A 124 -7.73 -3.77 4.07
CA GLY A 124 -9.15 -3.74 3.82
C GLY A 124 -9.55 -4.66 2.67
N CYS A 125 -10.84 -4.64 2.34
CA CYS A 125 -11.39 -5.38 1.21
C CYS A 125 -12.18 -4.44 0.31
N PRO A 126 -11.97 -4.51 -1.02
CA PRO A 126 -12.83 -3.80 -1.97
C PRO A 126 -14.22 -4.45 -2.00
N PHE A 127 -15.25 -3.65 -1.81
CA PHE A 127 -16.65 -4.06 -1.88
C PHE A 127 -17.52 -2.90 -2.37
N ASN A 128 -18.27 -3.10 -3.46
CA ASN A 128 -19.12 -2.07 -4.09
C ASN A 128 -18.42 -0.71 -4.21
N GLU A 129 -17.24 -0.68 -4.84
CA GLU A 129 -16.43 0.53 -5.07
C GLU A 129 -15.92 1.23 -3.79
N THR A 130 -16.12 0.62 -2.62
CA THR A 130 -15.65 1.13 -1.34
C THR A 130 -14.63 0.19 -0.70
N CYS A 131 -13.80 0.72 0.18
CA CYS A 131 -12.85 -0.07 0.98
C CYS A 131 -13.43 -0.33 2.37
N LEU A 132 -13.80 -1.59 2.60
CA LEU A 132 -14.21 -2.06 3.91
C LEU A 132 -12.98 -2.33 4.78
N LYS A 133 -13.07 -1.96 6.06
CA LYS A 133 -12.02 -2.28 7.04
C LYS A 133 -12.00 -3.78 7.34
N ASN A 134 -10.84 -4.30 7.70
CA ASN A 134 -10.73 -5.69 8.18
C ASN A 134 -11.75 -5.98 9.29
N GLY A 135 -12.42 -7.12 9.18
CA GLY A 135 -13.46 -7.56 10.12
C GLY A 135 -14.82 -6.91 9.94
N ALA A 136 -14.99 -5.92 9.05
CA ALA A 136 -16.29 -5.31 8.77
C ALA A 136 -17.27 -6.35 8.21
N VAL A 137 -18.51 -6.31 8.68
CA VAL A 137 -19.59 -7.21 8.26
C VAL A 137 -20.66 -6.42 7.50
N VAL A 138 -21.05 -6.90 6.33
CA VAL A 138 -22.05 -6.28 5.46
C VAL A 138 -23.05 -7.34 4.97
N PRO A 139 -24.28 -6.97 4.61
CA PRO A 139 -25.18 -7.89 3.93
C PRO A 139 -24.60 -8.32 2.57
N ASP A 140 -24.87 -9.56 2.19
CA ASP A 140 -24.57 -10.07 0.86
C ASP A 140 -25.47 -9.42 -0.20
N THR A 141 -24.94 -9.29 -1.42
CA THR A 141 -25.65 -8.64 -2.53
C THR A 141 -26.76 -9.48 -3.13
N GLU A 142 -26.68 -10.81 -3.02
CA GLU A 142 -27.66 -11.75 -3.55
C GLU A 142 -28.72 -12.12 -2.49
N SER A 143 -28.35 -12.11 -1.20
CA SER A 143 -29.27 -12.44 -0.10
C SER A 143 -29.08 -11.53 1.12
N LYS A 144 -30.14 -10.80 1.50
CA LYS A 144 -30.17 -10.01 2.75
C LYS A 144 -30.02 -10.85 4.03
N CYS A 145 -30.24 -12.17 3.95
CA CYS A 145 -30.08 -13.10 5.07
C CYS A 145 -28.69 -13.76 5.10
N THR A 146 -27.82 -13.39 4.18
CA THR A 146 -26.40 -13.74 4.22
C THR A 146 -25.61 -12.48 4.55
N SER A 147 -24.60 -12.62 5.40
CA SER A 147 -23.63 -11.57 5.67
C SER A 147 -22.24 -11.99 5.20
N LEU A 148 -21.48 -11.02 4.72
CA LEU A 148 -20.10 -11.16 4.32
C LEU A 148 -19.23 -10.38 5.30
N ARG A 149 -18.05 -10.91 5.61
CA ARG A 149 -17.02 -10.25 6.40
C ARG A 149 -15.80 -9.99 5.53
N CYS A 150 -15.27 -8.77 5.62
CA CYS A 150 -13.95 -8.49 5.08
C CYS A 150 -12.89 -9.19 5.94
N VAL A 151 -12.06 -10.05 5.33
CA VAL A 151 -10.96 -10.71 6.00
C VAL A 151 -9.67 -10.31 5.29
N GLY A 152 -8.77 -9.66 6.01
CA GLY A 152 -7.44 -9.28 5.58
C GLY A 152 -6.39 -9.85 6.53
N VAL A 153 -5.41 -10.56 5.99
CA VAL A 153 -4.30 -11.17 6.74
C VAL A 153 -2.97 -10.93 6.04
N GLN A 154 -1.93 -10.69 6.85
CA GLN A 154 -0.55 -10.62 6.37
C GLN A 154 0.19 -11.90 6.75
N GLY A 155 0.73 -12.59 5.74
CA GLY A 155 1.56 -13.77 5.90
C GLY A 155 2.92 -13.46 6.54
N LYS A 156 3.60 -14.50 7.04
CA LYS A 156 4.94 -14.37 7.65
C LYS A 156 6.01 -13.88 6.65
N ASP A 157 5.79 -14.15 5.37
CA ASP A 157 6.59 -13.71 4.22
C ASP A 157 6.19 -12.31 3.71
N ARG A 158 5.31 -11.61 4.44
CA ARG A 158 4.71 -10.33 4.07
C ARG A 158 3.74 -10.41 2.89
N SER A 159 3.32 -11.60 2.46
CA SER A 159 2.21 -11.74 1.52
C SER A 159 0.93 -11.14 2.12
N ILE A 160 0.09 -10.54 1.29
CA ILE A 160 -1.18 -9.96 1.74
C ILE A 160 -2.29 -10.78 1.09
N HIS A 161 -3.15 -11.37 1.91
CA HIS A 161 -4.35 -12.07 1.47
C HIS A 161 -5.56 -11.35 2.02
N TYR A 162 -6.47 -10.94 1.14
CA TYR A 162 -7.67 -10.23 1.54
C TYR A 162 -8.85 -10.59 0.64
N GLY A 163 -10.06 -10.45 1.16
CA GLY A 163 -11.29 -10.66 0.42
C GLY A 163 -12.52 -10.74 1.30
N MET A 164 -13.68 -10.73 0.65
CA MET A 164 -14.95 -10.99 1.32
C MET A 164 -15.13 -12.49 1.54
N GLN A 165 -15.46 -12.88 2.76
CA GLN A 165 -15.79 -14.25 3.12
C GLN A 165 -17.20 -14.28 3.69
N THR A 166 -17.92 -15.38 3.50
CA THR A 166 -19.22 -15.55 4.14
C THR A 166 -19.06 -15.61 5.65
N ASP A 167 -19.76 -14.72 6.35
CA ASP A 167 -19.73 -14.60 7.80
C ASP A 167 -20.86 -15.41 8.44
N GLN A 168 -22.09 -15.12 8.04
CA GLN A 168 -23.27 -15.83 8.50
C GLN A 168 -24.23 -16.08 7.34
N ILE A 169 -24.99 -17.16 7.45
CA ILE A 169 -26.05 -17.51 6.52
C ILE A 169 -27.27 -17.79 7.38
N LYS A 170 -28.42 -17.26 6.96
CA LYS A 170 -29.72 -17.44 7.59
C LYS A 170 -30.76 -17.79 6.54
N CYS A 171 -31.83 -18.46 6.94
CA CYS A 171 -32.93 -18.75 6.04
C CYS A 171 -33.92 -17.58 5.98
N GLU A 172 -34.23 -17.09 4.79
CA GLU A 172 -35.37 -16.18 4.62
C GLU A 172 -36.70 -16.95 4.65
N ASP A 173 -37.65 -16.48 5.47
CA ASP A 173 -39.01 -17.00 5.58
C ASP A 173 -40.01 -16.34 4.59
N ALA A 174 -41.27 -16.78 4.57
CA ALA A 174 -42.31 -16.26 3.67
C ALA A 174 -42.63 -14.76 3.88
N ASN A 175 -42.28 -14.19 5.03
CA ASN A 175 -42.46 -12.77 5.35
C ASN A 175 -41.18 -11.95 5.11
N GLY A 176 -40.11 -12.59 4.65
CA GLY A 176 -38.82 -11.98 4.42
C GLY A 176 -37.98 -11.76 5.68
N LEU A 177 -38.26 -12.47 6.78
CA LEU A 177 -37.45 -12.46 8.00
C LEU A 177 -36.34 -13.51 7.92
N CYS A 178 -35.19 -13.20 8.48
CA CYS A 178 -34.04 -14.11 8.52
C CYS A 178 -34.08 -14.98 9.79
N ARG A 179 -34.03 -16.29 9.59
CA ARG A 179 -34.15 -17.36 10.60
C ARG A 179 -32.82 -18.03 10.82
N GLU A 180 -32.51 -18.32 12.09
CA GLU A 180 -31.26 -18.96 12.46
C GLU A 180 -31.23 -20.44 12.03
N GLU A 181 -30.02 -20.98 11.89
CA GLU A 181 -29.82 -22.42 11.66
C GLU A 181 -30.50 -23.24 12.77
N GLY A 182 -31.31 -24.23 12.38
CA GLY A 182 -32.05 -25.09 13.31
C GLY A 182 -33.37 -24.51 13.83
N GLU A 183 -33.72 -23.25 13.54
CA GLU A 183 -35.03 -22.68 13.90
C GLU A 183 -36.15 -23.41 13.15
N ARG A 184 -37.29 -23.66 13.83
CA ARG A 184 -38.43 -24.46 13.33
C ARG A 184 -39.76 -23.71 13.46
N GLY A 185 -40.76 -24.15 12.71
CA GLY A 185 -42.15 -23.70 12.87
C GLY A 185 -42.47 -22.36 12.22
N TRP A 186 -41.74 -22.02 11.15
CA TRP A 186 -41.91 -20.77 10.41
C TRP A 186 -42.43 -21.01 8.98
N PRO A 187 -43.13 -20.03 8.39
CA PRO A 187 -43.74 -20.19 7.08
C PRO A 187 -42.74 -20.00 5.93
N LEU A 188 -42.84 -20.77 4.85
CA LEU A 188 -42.04 -20.61 3.63
C LEU A 188 -42.86 -20.92 2.37
N TYR A 189 -42.61 -20.18 1.30
CA TYR A 189 -43.07 -20.55 -0.03
C TYR A 189 -42.07 -21.49 -0.71
N VAL A 190 -42.52 -22.69 -1.08
CA VAL A 190 -41.77 -23.63 -1.91
C VAL A 190 -42.59 -23.89 -3.17
N ASN A 191 -42.06 -23.51 -4.34
CA ASN A 191 -42.76 -23.60 -5.63
C ASN A 191 -44.18 -23.00 -5.63
N GLY A 192 -44.39 -21.91 -4.89
CA GLY A 192 -45.68 -21.21 -4.79
C GLY A 192 -46.66 -21.76 -3.74
N THR A 193 -46.36 -22.89 -3.10
CA THR A 193 -47.15 -23.43 -1.98
C THR A 193 -46.59 -22.93 -0.65
N LEU A 194 -47.48 -22.43 0.22
CA LEU A 194 -47.12 -22.01 1.58
C LEU A 194 -47.12 -23.21 2.52
N TYR A 195 -45.97 -23.46 3.16
CA TYR A 195 -45.82 -24.42 4.25
C TYR A 195 -45.62 -23.66 5.55
N ASN A 196 -46.25 -24.10 6.65
CA ASN A 196 -46.22 -23.38 7.93
C ASN A 196 -45.25 -23.97 8.97
N ASN A 197 -44.66 -25.14 8.68
CA ASN A 197 -43.78 -25.85 9.61
C ASN A 197 -42.44 -26.18 8.93
N CYS A 198 -41.72 -25.16 8.50
CA CYS A 198 -40.40 -25.31 7.90
C CYS A 198 -39.30 -25.27 8.96
N HIS A 199 -38.13 -25.82 8.60
CA HIS A 199 -36.92 -25.71 9.39
C HIS A 199 -35.72 -25.28 8.54
N CYS A 200 -34.81 -24.53 9.17
CA CYS A 200 -33.64 -23.99 8.49
C CYS A 200 -32.46 -24.95 8.62
N ASN A 201 -31.99 -25.51 7.51
CA ASN A 201 -30.79 -26.32 7.47
C ASN A 201 -29.79 -25.73 6.46
N ILE A 202 -28.56 -25.48 6.90
CA ILE A 202 -27.53 -24.82 6.08
C ILE A 202 -26.44 -25.84 5.79
N VAL A 203 -26.35 -26.27 4.54
CA VAL A 203 -25.36 -27.25 4.10
C VAL A 203 -24.14 -26.52 3.56
N ARG A 204 -23.05 -26.58 4.32
CA ARG A 204 -21.75 -26.00 3.96
C ARG A 204 -20.90 -27.10 3.30
N GLU A 205 -20.67 -27.02 1.99
CA GLU A 205 -19.70 -27.89 1.31
C GLU A 205 -18.32 -27.24 1.32
N GLU A 206 -17.28 -27.98 1.73
CA GLU A 206 -15.90 -27.48 1.68
C GLU A 206 -15.50 -27.18 0.22
N GLY A 207 -15.21 -25.91 -0.06
CA GLY A 207 -14.75 -25.45 -1.38
C GLY A 207 -15.84 -25.25 -2.44
N ARG A 208 -17.13 -25.33 -2.07
CA ARG A 208 -18.27 -25.07 -2.98
C ARG A 208 -19.35 -24.20 -2.34
N ALA A 209 -20.25 -23.72 -3.20
CA ALA A 209 -21.38 -22.88 -2.84
C ALA A 209 -22.16 -23.44 -1.65
N THR A 210 -22.46 -22.59 -0.67
CA THR A 210 -23.36 -22.97 0.42
C THR A 210 -24.75 -23.22 -0.17
N SER A 211 -25.35 -24.37 0.13
CA SER A 211 -26.73 -24.63 -0.23
C SER A 211 -27.61 -24.54 1.02
N ILE A 212 -28.70 -23.79 0.91
CA ILE A 212 -29.71 -23.71 1.97
C ILE A 212 -30.73 -24.80 1.70
N GLN A 213 -30.72 -25.86 2.51
CA GLN A 213 -31.77 -26.87 2.47
C GLN A 213 -32.91 -26.42 3.37
N LYS A 214 -34.03 -26.04 2.75
CA LYS A 214 -35.25 -25.69 3.45
C LYS A 214 -36.19 -26.89 3.36
N GLU A 215 -36.35 -27.59 4.47
CA GLU A 215 -37.25 -28.72 4.58
C GLU A 215 -38.54 -28.27 5.27
N CYS A 216 -39.67 -28.56 4.63
CA CYS A 216 -41.00 -28.16 5.07
C CYS A 216 -41.91 -29.38 5.08
N SER A 217 -42.69 -29.54 6.15
CA SER A 217 -43.70 -30.59 6.35
C SER A 217 -45.10 -30.02 6.39
#